data_AF-A0A957G0H6-F1
#
_entry.id   AF-A0A957G0H6-F1
#
_cell.length_a   1.000
_cell.length_b   1.000
_cell.length_c   1.000
_cell.angle_alpha   90.00
_cell.angle_beta   90.00
_cell.angle_gamma   90.00
#
_symmetry.space_group_name_H-M   'P 1'
#
loop_
_entity.id
_entity.type
_entity.pdbx_description
1 polymer ?
#
loop_
_entity_poly.entity_id
_entity_poly.type
_entity_poly.pdbx_seq_one_letter_code
_entity_poly.pdbx_strand_id
1 'polypeptide(L)'
;MTDLKPTTKLSRALELHPDVLPYIISLNPHDFERLNAPLMRQVMPPRITLERLAVMVGLPVGELISGIYAAAGLRVGEPAGAPPTTESTTLPANPSAPPAWFTTDVAATIDLLEADERLDTDPFVPIFPALKQIEVGEIILLKHK
;
A
#
# COMPACT_ATOMS: atom_id res chain seq x y z
N MET A 1 -11.91 -4.15 -20.14
CA MET A 1 -11.71 -2.71 -20.42
C MET A 1 -11.48 -2.10 -19.06
N THR A 2 -10.23 -1.88 -18.72
CA THR A 2 -9.94 -1.38 -17.39
C THR A 2 -9.84 0.12 -17.50
N ASP A 3 -10.98 0.79 -17.45
CA ASP A 3 -10.96 2.21 -17.12
C ASP A 3 -10.33 2.30 -15.73
N LEU A 4 -9.06 2.67 -15.69
CA LEU A 4 -8.33 2.90 -14.46
C LEU A 4 -9.01 4.09 -13.79
N LYS A 5 -9.73 3.80 -12.71
CA LYS A 5 -10.37 4.81 -11.88
C LYS A 5 -9.38 5.27 -10.81
N PRO A 6 -9.57 6.46 -10.24
CA PRO A 6 -8.80 6.90 -9.07
C PRO A 6 -8.76 5.84 -7.94
N THR A 7 -9.87 5.10 -7.74
CA THR A 7 -9.99 4.06 -6.73
C THR A 7 -9.36 2.70 -7.11
N THR A 8 -8.92 2.53 -8.36
CA THR A 8 -8.26 1.30 -8.81
C THR A 8 -6.94 1.10 -8.06
N LYS A 9 -6.65 -0.14 -7.65
CA LYS A 9 -5.39 -0.48 -6.98
C LYS A 9 -4.23 -0.50 -7.98
N LEU A 10 -3.05 -0.12 -7.51
CA LEU A 10 -1.81 -0.18 -8.30
C LEU A 10 -1.50 -1.62 -8.74
N SER A 11 -1.81 -2.62 -7.89
CA SER A 11 -1.67 -4.04 -8.27
C SER A 11 -2.43 -4.36 -9.55
N ARG A 12 -3.66 -3.85 -9.67
CA ARG A 12 -4.49 -4.09 -10.85
C ARG A 12 -3.91 -3.44 -12.10
N ALA A 13 -3.37 -2.22 -11.97
CA ALA A 13 -2.71 -1.55 -13.11
C ALA A 13 -1.47 -2.33 -13.58
N LEU A 14 -0.66 -2.84 -12.66
CA LEU A 14 0.54 -3.63 -12.98
C LEU A 14 0.24 -5.03 -13.50
N GLU A 15 -0.84 -5.67 -13.05
CA GLU A 15 -1.33 -6.94 -13.61
C GLU A 15 -1.74 -6.80 -15.07
N LEU A 16 -2.41 -5.69 -15.39
CA LEU A 16 -2.93 -5.42 -16.74
C LEU A 16 -1.82 -4.97 -17.68
N HIS A 17 -0.89 -4.17 -17.17
CA HIS A 17 0.20 -3.59 -17.94
C HIS A 17 1.50 -3.66 -17.12
N PRO A 18 2.21 -4.81 -17.12
CA PRO A 18 3.49 -4.95 -16.41
C PRO A 18 4.54 -3.92 -16.87
N ASP A 19 4.46 -3.48 -18.12
CA ASP A 19 5.36 -2.51 -18.75
C ASP A 19 5.20 -1.09 -18.18
N VAL A 20 4.18 -0.84 -17.35
CA VAL A 20 3.99 0.41 -16.62
C VAL A 20 4.93 0.51 -15.42
N LEU A 21 5.49 -0.60 -14.95
CA LEU A 21 6.36 -0.62 -13.76
C LEU A 21 7.53 0.39 -13.82
N PRO A 22 8.31 0.50 -14.91
CA PRO A 22 9.39 1.49 -14.99
C PRO A 22 8.88 2.93 -14.90
N TYR A 23 7.70 3.22 -15.45
CA TYR A 23 7.07 4.52 -15.31
C TYR A 23 6.73 4.81 -13.84
N ILE A 24 6.10 3.88 -13.13
CA ILE A 24 5.78 4.05 -11.70
C ILE A 24 7.04 4.29 -10.87
N ILE A 25 8.10 3.52 -11.13
CA ILE A 25 9.39 3.69 -10.45
C ILE A 25 9.97 5.08 -10.74
N SER A 26 9.85 5.56 -11.98
CA SER A 26 10.37 6.88 -12.37
C SER A 26 9.68 8.06 -11.67
N LEU A 27 8.43 7.88 -11.21
CA LEU A 27 7.67 8.95 -10.54
C LEU A 27 8.22 9.27 -9.14
N ASN A 28 8.70 8.26 -8.42
CA ASN A 28 9.37 8.42 -7.14
C ASN A 28 10.27 7.19 -6.87
N PRO A 29 11.54 7.23 -7.29
CA PRO A 29 12.45 6.10 -7.18
C PRO A 29 12.64 5.63 -5.75
N HIS A 30 12.69 6.55 -4.77
CA HIS A 30 12.92 6.22 -3.37
C HIS A 30 11.88 5.25 -2.81
N ASP A 31 10.61 5.45 -3.14
CA ASP A 31 9.51 4.65 -2.58
C ASP A 31 9.19 3.40 -3.42
N PHE A 32 9.49 3.45 -4.73
CA PHE A 32 9.06 2.45 -5.70
C PHE A 32 10.18 1.56 -6.26
N GLU A 33 11.48 1.86 -6.06
CA GLU A 33 12.59 1.00 -6.54
C GLU A 33 12.45 -0.45 -6.07
N ARG A 34 11.96 -0.63 -4.84
CA ARG A 34 11.70 -1.93 -4.23
C ARG A 34 10.72 -2.78 -5.04
N LEU A 35 9.87 -2.19 -5.89
CA LEU A 35 8.98 -2.91 -6.80
C LEU A 35 9.73 -3.67 -7.91
N ASN A 36 11.04 -3.50 -8.08
CA ASN A 36 11.82 -4.42 -8.91
C ASN A 36 11.88 -5.84 -8.31
N ALA A 37 11.77 -5.96 -6.98
CA ALA A 37 11.73 -7.26 -6.32
C ALA A 37 10.36 -7.94 -6.48
N PRO A 38 10.29 -9.21 -6.95
CA PRO A 38 9.03 -9.93 -7.16
C PRO A 38 8.11 -9.97 -5.94
N LEU A 39 8.67 -10.18 -4.74
CA LEU A 39 7.91 -10.19 -3.49
C LEU A 39 7.24 -8.84 -3.24
N MET A 40 7.96 -7.75 -3.48
CA MET A 40 7.43 -6.42 -3.21
C MET A 40 6.32 -6.01 -4.19
N ARG A 41 6.36 -6.52 -5.43
CA ARG A 41 5.25 -6.38 -6.40
C ARG A 41 3.96 -7.05 -5.94
N GLN A 42 4.04 -8.06 -5.07
CA GLN A 42 2.86 -8.71 -4.51
C GLN A 42 2.33 -8.02 -3.25
N VAL A 43 3.21 -7.41 -2.45
CA VAL A 43 2.85 -6.90 -1.11
C VAL A 43 2.43 -5.43 -1.13
N MET A 44 3.13 -4.59 -1.89
CA MET A 44 2.94 -3.13 -1.84
C MET A 44 1.80 -2.64 -2.76
N PRO A 45 1.73 -3.01 -4.06
CA PRO A 45 0.71 -2.52 -4.98
C PRO A 45 -0.76 -2.74 -4.60
N PRO A 46 -1.17 -3.85 -3.92
CA PRO A 46 -2.57 -4.04 -3.51
C PRO A 46 -3.07 -3.04 -2.47
N ARG A 47 -2.16 -2.38 -1.74
CA ARG A 47 -2.50 -1.45 -0.66
C ARG A 47 -2.80 -0.05 -1.19
N ILE A 48 -2.19 0.33 -2.32
CA ILE A 48 -2.18 1.70 -2.84
C ILE A 48 -3.21 1.85 -3.98
N THR A 49 -4.06 2.88 -3.91
CA THR A 49 -4.94 3.27 -5.04
C THR A 49 -4.22 4.24 -5.97
N LEU A 50 -4.67 4.38 -7.23
CA LEU A 50 -4.10 5.35 -8.16
C LEU A 50 -4.26 6.80 -7.68
N GLU A 51 -5.37 7.12 -7.03
CA GLU A 51 -5.56 8.40 -6.35
C GLU A 51 -4.52 8.63 -5.26
N ARG A 52 -4.26 7.61 -4.43
CA ARG A 52 -3.24 7.70 -3.39
C ARG A 52 -1.85 7.84 -3.97
N LEU A 53 -1.54 7.08 -5.02
CA LEU A 53 -0.29 7.18 -5.76
C LEU A 53 -0.09 8.60 -6.30
N ALA A 54 -1.14 9.20 -6.88
CA ALA A 54 -1.11 10.57 -7.41
C ALA A 54 -0.75 11.59 -6.31
N VAL A 55 -1.34 11.44 -5.12
CA VAL A 55 -1.00 12.26 -3.94
C VAL A 55 0.45 12.07 -3.51
N MET A 56 0.95 10.83 -3.47
CA MET A 56 2.33 10.53 -3.05
C MET A 56 3.38 11.17 -3.97
N VAL A 57 3.08 11.27 -5.27
CA VAL A 57 4.00 11.84 -6.28
C VAL A 57 3.69 13.29 -6.64
N GLY A 58 2.70 13.90 -5.98
CA GLY A 58 2.30 15.30 -6.21
C GLY A 58 1.70 15.57 -7.59
N LEU A 59 1.10 14.56 -8.25
CA LEU A 59 0.48 14.70 -9.56
C LEU A 59 -1.06 14.74 -9.48
N PRO A 60 -1.74 15.47 -10.39
CA PRO A 60 -3.17 15.30 -10.59
C PRO A 60 -3.48 13.86 -11.02
N VAL A 61 -4.50 13.25 -10.40
CA VAL A 61 -4.85 11.84 -10.66
C VAL A 61 -5.16 11.55 -12.14
N GLY A 62 -5.75 12.51 -12.86
CA GLY A 62 -6.01 12.40 -14.29
C GLY A 62 -4.73 12.36 -15.14
N GLU A 63 -3.70 13.12 -14.74
CA GLU A 63 -2.40 13.11 -15.41
C GLU A 63 -1.66 11.79 -15.15
N LEU A 64 -1.71 11.28 -13.92
CA LEU A 64 -1.15 9.98 -13.58
C LEU A 64 -1.81 8.85 -14.40
N ILE A 65 -3.13 8.80 -14.45
CA ILE A 65 -3.87 7.79 -15.22
C ILE A 65 -3.51 7.89 -16.71
N SER A 66 -3.42 9.11 -17.25
CA SER A 66 -3.01 9.34 -18.64
C SER A 66 -1.58 8.87 -18.90
N GLY A 67 -0.66 9.14 -17.97
CA GLY A 67 0.73 8.66 -18.03
C GLY A 67 0.84 7.14 -17.96
N ILE A 68 0.01 6.49 -17.15
CA ILE A 68 -0.10 5.02 -17.10
C ILE A 68 -0.58 4.47 -18.45
N TYR A 69 -1.63 5.04 -19.04
CA TYR A 69 -2.09 4.61 -20.37
C TYR A 69 -1.03 4.82 -21.45
N ALA A 70 -0.34 5.96 -21.44
CA ALA A 70 0.73 6.24 -22.37
C ALA A 70 1.91 5.26 -22.23
N ALA A 71 2.31 4.96 -20.98
CA ALA A 71 3.34 3.97 -20.69
C ALA A 71 2.91 2.54 -21.09
N ALA A 72 1.63 2.23 -20.99
CA ALA A 72 1.04 0.98 -21.47
C ALA A 72 0.87 0.92 -23.01
N GLY A 73 1.24 1.97 -23.75
CA GLY A 73 1.06 2.06 -25.21
C GLY A 73 -0.40 2.18 -25.65
N LEU A 74 -1.32 2.48 -24.73
CA LEU A 74 -2.75 2.62 -24.99
C LEU A 74 -3.08 4.08 -25.34
N ARG A 75 -3.71 4.29 -26.49
CA ARG A 75 -4.33 5.58 -26.81
C ARG A 75 -5.66 5.68 -26.07
N VAL A 76 -5.92 6.83 -25.44
CA VAL A 76 -7.18 7.15 -24.77
C VAL A 76 -8.31 7.11 -25.81
N GLY A 77 -9.10 6.02 -25.86
CA GLY A 77 -10.23 5.95 -26.80
C GLY A 77 -10.96 4.64 -27.11
N GLU A 78 -10.61 3.44 -26.62
CA GLU A 78 -11.21 2.19 -27.19
C GLU A 78 -11.91 1.18 -26.22
N PRO A 79 -13.23 0.96 -26.39
CA PRO A 79 -14.11 -0.17 -26.06
C PRO A 79 -13.74 -1.66 -25.93
N ALA A 80 -13.45 -2.30 -24.77
CA ALA A 80 -13.41 -3.79 -24.74
C ALA A 80 -13.55 -4.49 -23.37
N GLY A 81 -14.74 -5.02 -23.03
CA GLY A 81 -15.00 -6.33 -22.37
C GLY A 81 -14.35 -6.72 -21.02
N ALA A 82 -15.14 -7.30 -20.11
CA ALA A 82 -14.70 -7.85 -18.80
C ALA A 82 -14.31 -9.34 -18.88
N PRO A 83 -13.30 -9.79 -18.11
CA PRO A 83 -13.44 -11.04 -17.33
C PRO A 83 -12.57 -11.06 -16.03
N PRO A 84 -12.50 -12.21 -15.32
CA PRO A 84 -13.41 -12.71 -14.29
C PRO A 84 -13.05 -12.19 -12.88
N THR A 85 -14.01 -12.31 -11.95
CA THR A 85 -13.84 -12.04 -10.52
C THR A 85 -12.86 -13.02 -9.90
N THR A 86 -11.63 -12.61 -9.62
CA THR A 86 -10.72 -13.36 -8.76
C THR A 86 -11.07 -13.05 -7.31
N GLU A 87 -11.30 -14.11 -6.55
CA GLU A 87 -11.71 -14.11 -5.15
C GLU A 87 -10.89 -13.12 -4.32
N SER A 88 -11.58 -12.16 -3.70
CA SER A 88 -11.01 -11.35 -2.64
C SER A 88 -10.52 -12.29 -1.54
N THR A 89 -9.21 -12.46 -1.43
CA THR A 89 -8.61 -12.96 -0.20
C THR A 89 -9.01 -11.97 0.89
N THR A 90 -10.00 -12.34 1.69
CA THR A 90 -10.45 -11.55 2.83
C THR A 90 -9.23 -11.34 3.72
N LEU A 91 -8.82 -10.08 3.86
CA LEU A 91 -7.82 -9.69 4.84
C LEU A 91 -8.26 -10.24 6.20
N PRO A 92 -7.34 -10.80 7.01
CA PRO A 92 -7.68 -11.23 8.36
C PRO A 92 -8.27 -10.04 9.12
N ALA A 93 -9.49 -10.23 9.61
CA ALA A 93 -10.18 -9.21 10.39
C ALA A 93 -9.64 -9.20 11.82
N ASN A 94 -9.40 -8.00 12.35
CA ASN A 94 -9.07 -7.87 13.77
C ASN A 94 -10.26 -8.36 14.62
N PRO A 95 -10.02 -9.23 15.61
CA PRO A 95 -11.09 -9.66 16.51
C PRO A 95 -11.61 -8.46 17.31
N SER A 96 -12.93 -8.39 17.50
CA SER A 96 -13.57 -7.29 18.23
C SER A 96 -13.31 -7.32 19.74
N ALA A 97 -12.88 -8.46 20.27
CA ALA A 97 -12.55 -8.64 21.68
C ALA A 97 -11.03 -8.74 21.86
N PRO A 98 -10.47 -8.14 22.92
CA PRO A 98 -9.07 -8.33 23.26
C PRO A 98 -8.80 -9.80 23.61
N PRO A 99 -7.57 -10.29 23.38
CA PRO A 99 -7.19 -11.65 23.80
C PRO A 99 -7.33 -11.85 25.31
N ALA A 100 -7.61 -13.07 25.75
CA ALA A 100 -7.79 -13.38 27.18
C ALA A 100 -6.55 -13.12 28.06
N TRP A 101 -5.36 -13.06 27.45
CA TRP A 101 -4.11 -12.73 28.13
C TRP A 101 -3.87 -11.22 28.27
N PHE A 102 -4.64 -10.39 27.54
CA PHE A 102 -4.46 -8.94 27.54
C PHE A 102 -5.08 -8.33 28.80
N THR A 103 -4.25 -7.68 29.61
CA THR A 103 -4.64 -6.82 30.72
C THR A 103 -4.61 -5.36 30.26
N THR A 104 -5.38 -4.48 30.90
CA THR A 104 -5.42 -3.03 30.55
C THR A 104 -4.12 -2.28 30.89
N ASP A 105 -3.10 -2.98 31.39
CA ASP A 105 -1.83 -2.38 31.80
C ASP A 105 -0.85 -2.37 30.63
N VAL A 106 -0.76 -1.22 29.97
CA VAL A 106 0.07 -1.02 28.77
C VAL A 106 1.28 -0.18 29.17
N ALA A 107 2.47 -0.74 29.05
CA ALA A 107 3.73 -0.08 29.41
C ALA A 107 4.08 1.05 28.44
N ALA A 108 3.73 0.89 27.15
CA ALA A 108 3.96 1.92 26.14
C ALA A 108 2.94 1.86 25.01
N THR A 109 2.56 3.02 24.46
CA THR A 109 1.77 3.12 23.24
C THR A 109 2.60 3.79 22.14
N ILE A 110 2.67 3.16 20.98
CA ILE A 110 3.36 3.66 19.79
C ILE A 110 2.31 3.88 18.72
N ASP A 111 2.20 5.13 18.26
CA ASP A 111 1.26 5.50 17.20
C ASP A 111 1.97 5.52 15.85
N LEU A 112 1.56 4.61 14.97
CA LEU A 112 2.11 4.46 13.62
C LEU A 112 1.12 4.93 12.56
N LEU A 113 -0.06 5.45 12.93
CA LEU A 113 -1.11 5.79 11.95
C LEU A 113 -0.61 6.76 10.88
N GLU A 114 0.13 7.80 11.26
CA GLU A 114 0.69 8.75 10.29
C GLU A 114 1.76 8.09 9.38
N ALA A 115 2.59 7.21 9.93
CA ALA A 115 3.62 6.49 9.18
C ALA A 115 3.00 5.47 8.21
N ASP A 116 1.94 4.78 8.64
CA ASP A 116 1.16 3.86 7.82
C ASP A 116 0.47 4.57 6.65
N GLU A 117 0.01 5.80 6.88
CA GLU A 117 -0.54 6.62 5.81
C GLU A 117 0.54 6.95 4.80
N ARG A 118 1.71 7.42 5.26
CA ARG A 118 2.77 7.88 4.36
C ARG A 118 3.54 6.76 3.66
N LEU A 119 3.65 5.57 4.26
CA LEU A 119 4.38 4.39 3.75
C LEU A 119 5.87 4.64 3.41
N ASP A 120 6.42 5.76 3.90
CA ASP A 120 7.78 6.25 3.63
C ASP A 120 8.72 6.08 4.83
N THR A 121 8.17 5.65 5.98
CA THR A 121 8.88 5.59 7.25
C THR A 121 9.00 4.13 7.69
N ASP A 122 10.21 3.71 8.05
CA ASP A 122 10.44 2.38 8.63
C ASP A 122 9.76 2.30 10.01
N PRO A 123 8.75 1.43 10.20
CA PRO A 123 8.01 1.33 11.45
C PRO A 123 8.89 0.87 12.62
N PHE A 124 10.04 0.24 12.35
CA PHE A 124 10.93 -0.22 13.40
C PHE A 124 11.70 0.90 14.09
N VAL A 125 11.83 2.07 13.46
CA VAL A 125 12.51 3.24 14.03
C VAL A 125 11.86 3.69 15.35
N PRO A 126 10.53 3.89 15.43
CA PRO A 126 9.87 4.18 16.70
C PRO A 126 9.67 2.94 17.60
N ILE A 127 9.62 1.72 17.05
CA ILE A 127 9.37 0.49 17.83
C ILE A 127 10.59 0.04 18.64
N PHE A 128 11.79 0.03 18.04
CA PHE A 128 12.98 -0.53 18.68
C PHE A 128 13.38 0.15 20.00
N PRO A 129 13.30 1.49 20.15
CA PRO A 129 13.57 2.13 21.43
C PRO A 129 12.63 1.66 22.53
N ALA A 130 11.34 1.49 22.24
CA ALA A 130 10.34 1.02 23.20
C ALA A 130 10.58 -0.44 23.60
N LEU A 131 10.95 -1.30 22.63
CA LEU A 131 11.31 -2.70 22.90
C LEU A 131 12.56 -2.86 23.78
N LYS A 132 13.45 -1.87 23.84
CA LYS A 132 14.64 -1.91 24.71
C LYS A 132 14.33 -1.52 26.15
N GLN A 133 13.20 -0.86 26.39
CA GLN A 133 12.80 -0.32 27.69
C GLN A 133 11.78 -1.21 28.40
N ILE A 134 11.29 -2.25 27.73
CA ILE A 134 10.24 -3.11 28.24
C ILE A 134 10.80 -4.32 28.98
N GLU A 135 10.15 -4.70 30.08
CA GLU A 135 10.45 -5.90 30.84
C GLU A 135 9.64 -7.12 30.36
N VAL A 136 10.07 -8.31 30.77
CA VAL A 136 9.37 -9.55 30.43
C VAL A 136 7.97 -9.54 31.03
N GLY A 137 6.95 -9.64 30.18
CA GLY A 137 5.54 -9.69 30.59
C GLY A 137 4.79 -8.38 30.46
N GLU A 138 5.49 -7.27 30.17
CA GLU A 138 4.86 -5.99 29.86
C GLU A 138 4.30 -5.97 28.43
N ILE A 139 3.32 -5.10 28.20
CA ILE A 139 2.57 -5.01 26.93
C ILE A 139 2.86 -3.65 26.25
N ILE A 140 3.23 -3.68 24.96
CA ILE A 140 3.25 -2.50 24.09
C ILE A 140 2.01 -2.50 23.21
N LEU A 141 1.31 -1.37 23.18
CA LEU A 141 0.22 -1.13 22.24
C LEU A 141 0.76 -0.44 20.98
N LEU A 142 0.62 -1.09 19.83
CA LEU A 142 0.89 -0.48 18.53
C LEU A 142 -0.44 -0.04 17.90
N LYS A 143 -0.58 1.25 17.59
CA LYS A 143 -1.69 1.73 16.78
C LYS A 143 -1.24 1.73 15.32
N HIS A 144 -1.90 0.90 14.52
CA HIS A 144 -1.60 0.65 13.12
C HIS A 144 -2.91 0.46 12.34
N LYS A 145 -2.88 0.63 11.01
CA LYS A 145 -4.05 0.51 10.12
C LYS A 145 -4.27 -0.87 9.52
#